data_AF-A0A1S1JA60-F1
#
_entry.id   AF-A0A1S1JA60-F1
#
_cell.length_a   1.000
_cell.length_b   1.000
_cell.length_c   1.000
_cell.angle_alpha   90.00
_cell.angle_beta   90.00
_cell.angle_gamma   90.00
#
_symmetry.space_group_name_H-M   'P 1'
#
loop_
_entity.id
_entity.type
_entity.pdbx_description
1 polymer ?
#
loop_
_entity_poly.entity_id
_entity_poly.type
_entity_poly.pdbx_seq_one_letter_code
_entity_poly.pdbx_strand_id
1 'polypeptide(L)' 'MDLIEIISGRCLIEILGACVRFTYLNTIILFKKDDFITFSEIWSPKGNKNKKDANSERNHIIGVIFLGGIIFLLVIFTT' A
#
# COMPACT_ATOMS: atom_id res chain seq x y z
N MET A 1 1.73 11.55 -22.15
CA MET A 1 1.68 11.32 -20.69
C MET A 1 2.95 11.90 -20.13
N ASP A 2 2.81 12.95 -19.34
CA ASP A 2 3.94 13.70 -18.83
C ASP A 2 4.71 12.85 -17.81
N LEU A 3 6.02 13.02 -17.71
CA LEU A 3 6.89 12.22 -16.83
C LEU A 3 6.44 12.35 -15.37
N ILE A 4 5.86 13.50 -15.02
CA ILE A 4 5.22 13.81 -13.74
C ILE A 4 4.01 12.90 -13.47
N GLU A 5 3.17 12.62 -14.48
CA GLU A 5 1.98 11.76 -14.32
C GLU A 5 2.36 10.31 -14.04
N ILE A 6 3.43 9.82 -14.65
CA ILE A 6 3.93 8.46 -14.42
C ILE A 6 4.45 8.32 -12.99
N ILE A 7 5.24 9.29 -12.53
CA ILE A 7 5.79 9.29 -11.17
C ILE A 7 4.68 9.46 -10.13
N SER A 8 3.73 10.37 -10.36
CA SER A 8 2.64 10.64 -9.44
C SER A 8 1.70 9.44 -9.34
N GLY A 9 1.37 8.80 -10.47
CA GLY A 9 0.56 7.57 -10.50
C GLY A 9 1.21 6.42 -9.72
N ARG A 10 2.52 6.20 -9.91
CA ARG A 10 3.27 5.19 -9.15
C ARG A 10 3.24 5.47 -7.65
N CYS A 11 3.47 6.72 -7.25
CA CYS A 11 3.43 7.14 -5.85
C CYS A 11 2.04 6.95 -5.22
N LEU A 12 0.97 7.32 -5.94
CA LEU A 12 -0.40 7.14 -5.47
C LEU A 12 -0.74 5.66 -5.23
N ILE A 13 -0.35 4.77 -6.15
CA ILE A 13 -0.55 3.33 -6.00
C ILE A 13 0.24 2.80 -4.79
N GLU A 14 1.47 3.24 -4.61
CA GLU A 14 2.28 2.87 -3.44
C GLU A 14 1.62 3.31 -2.13
N ILE A 15 1.11 4.55 -2.05
CA ILE A 15 0.42 5.06 -0.84
C ILE A 15 -0.83 4.23 -0.57
N LEU A 16 -1.62 3.93 -1.61
CA LEU A 16 -2.81 3.10 -1.49
C LEU A 16 -2.47 1.73 -0.89
N GLY A 17 -1.47 1.04 -1.43
CA GLY A 17 -1.06 -0.27 -0.92
C GLY A 17 -0.45 -0.22 0.47
N ALA A 18 0.26 0.86 0.82
CA ALA A 18 0.74 1.09 2.17
C ALA A 18 -0.41 1.26 3.17
N CYS A 19 -1.48 1.99 2.80
CA CYS A 19 -2.68 2.14 3.61
C CYS A 19 -3.39 0.81 3.84
N VAL A 20 -3.61 0.03 2.77
CA VAL A 20 -4.22 -1.32 2.86
C VAL A 20 -3.42 -2.21 3.80
N ARG A 21 -2.10 -2.24 3.63
CA ARG A 21 -1.19 -3.02 4.46
C ARG A 21 -1.18 -2.54 5.92
N PHE A 22 -1.20 -1.24 6.16
CA PHE A 22 -1.26 -0.65 7.49
C PHE A 22 -2.54 -1.06 8.22
N THR A 23 -3.70 -0.94 7.56
CA THR A 23 -4.98 -1.35 8.12
C THR A 23 -4.97 -2.84 8.42
N TYR A 24 -4.58 -3.68 7.47
CA TYR A 24 -4.53 -5.13 7.64
C TYR A 24 -3.65 -5.56 8.84
N LEU A 25 -2.42 -5.06 8.93
CA LEU A 25 -1.51 -5.42 10.00
C LEU A 25 -2.02 -4.96 11.37
N ASN A 26 -2.51 -3.72 11.46
CA ASN A 26 -3.03 -3.21 12.73
C ASN A 26 -4.36 -3.87 13.14
N THR A 27 -5.19 -4.30 12.18
CA THR A 27 -6.36 -5.13 12.47
C THR A 27 -5.94 -6.47 13.09
N ILE A 28 -4.91 -7.14 12.56
CA ILE A 28 -4.40 -8.39 13.15
C ILE A 28 -3.84 -8.16 14.55
N ILE A 29 -3.07 -7.09 14.73
CA ILE A 29 -2.46 -6.73 16.02
C ILE A 29 -3.54 -6.47 17.07
N LEU A 30 -4.63 -5.80 16.70
CA LEU A 30 -5.77 -5.57 17.59
C LEU A 30 -6.32 -6.88 18.17
N PHE A 31 -6.37 -7.96 17.37
CA PHE A 31 -6.80 -9.28 17.84
C PHE A 31 -5.74 -9.99 18.69
N LYS A 32 -4.45 -9.69 18.50
CA LYS A 32 -3.33 -10.29 19.23
C LYS A 32 -2.97 -9.56 20.52
N LYS A 33 -3.51 -8.35 20.76
CA LYS A 33 -3.17 -7.47 21.89
C LYS A 33 -1.68 -7.10 21.93
N ASP A 34 -1.06 -6.99 20.75
CA ASP A 34 0.33 -6.52 20.58
C ASP A 34 0.37 -5.00 20.37
N ASP A 35 1.58 -4.43 20.33
CA ASP A 35 1.80 -3.01 20.02
C ASP A 35 1.50 -2.68 18.55
N PHE A 36 0.82 -1.56 18.32
CA PHE A 36 0.48 -1.08 16.98
C PHE A 36 1.72 -0.67 16.17
N ILE A 37 1.69 -0.97 14.87
CA ILE A 37 2.72 -0.56 13.92
C ILE A 37 2.35 0.81 13.37
N THR A 38 3.30 1.73 13.31
CA THR A 38 3.10 3.07 12.74
C THR A 38 3.12 3.03 11.21
N PHE A 39 2.41 3.96 10.58
CA PHE A 39 2.42 4.09 9.12
C PHE A 39 3.84 4.33 8.58
N SER A 40 4.68 5.05 9.34
CA SER A 40 6.06 5.34 8.97
C SER A 40 6.92 4.08 8.81
N GLU A 41 6.67 3.03 9.58
CA GLU A 41 7.40 1.76 9.51
C GLU A 41 7.06 0.96 8.25
N ILE A 42 5.85 1.16 7.71
CA ILE A 42 5.37 0.54 6.47
C ILE A 42 5.79 1.34 5.24
N TRP A 43 5.75 2.67 5.34
CA TRP A 43 6.05 3.58 4.24
C TRP A 43 7.54 3.82 4.04
N SER A 44 8.25 4.17 5.11
CA SER A 44 9.65 4.58 5.05
C SER A 44 10.37 4.25 6.36
N PRO A 45 10.68 2.97 6.62
CA PRO A 45 11.35 2.56 7.85
C PRO A 45 12.69 3.29 7.99
N LYS A 46 12.93 3.87 9.17
CA LYS A 46 14.15 4.65 9.44
C LYS A 46 15.40 3.77 9.32
N GLY A 47 16.46 4.31 8.72
CA GLY A 47 17.82 3.78 8.84
C GLY A 47 18.24 2.64 7.88
N ASN A 48 17.39 2.17 6.96
CA ASN A 48 17.79 1.13 6.02
C ASN A 48 17.16 1.32 4.63
N LYS A 49 17.98 1.68 3.63
CA LYS A 49 17.56 1.90 2.23
C LYS A 49 16.99 0.64 1.59
N ASN A 50 17.62 -0.52 1.80
CA ASN A 50 17.14 -1.80 1.26
C ASN A 50 15.75 -2.17 1.81
N LYS A 51 15.49 -1.88 3.09
CA LYS A 51 14.16 -2.08 3.69
C LYS A 51 13.12 -1.12 3.12
N LYS A 52 13.51 0.12 2.81
CA LYS A 52 12.63 1.10 2.17
C LYS A 52 12.25 0.64 0.76
N ASP A 53 13.22 0.23 -0.04
CA ASP A 53 12.99 -0.20 -1.43
C ASP A 53 12.09 -1.45 -1.48
N ALA A 54 12.38 -2.44 -0.63
CA ALA A 54 11.54 -3.63 -0.48
C ALA A 54 10.11 -3.31 0.00
N ASN A 55 9.95 -2.33 0.89
CA ASN A 55 8.62 -1.88 1.31
C ASN A 55 7.89 -1.14 0.18
N SER A 56 8.58 -0.28 -0.58
CA SER A 56 8.02 0.45 -1.74
C SER A 56 7.49 -0.53 -2.79
N GLU A 57 8.30 -1.53 -3.19
CA GLU A 57 7.86 -2.56 -4.13
C GLU A 57 6.65 -3.34 -3.63
N ARG A 58 6.68 -3.76 -2.37
CA ARG A 58 5.57 -4.52 -1.77
C ARG A 58 4.30 -3.69 -1.68
N ASN A 59 4.41 -2.43 -1.28
CA ASN A 59 3.27 -1.51 -1.21
C ASN A 59 2.74 -1.21 -2.62
N HIS A 60 3.60 -1.09 -3.64
CA HIS A 60 3.16 -0.93 -5.02
C HIS A 60 2.33 -2.13 -5.49
N ILE A 61 2.83 -3.36 -5.30
CA ILE A 61 2.13 -4.58 -5.71
C ILE A 61 0.77 -4.70 -5.00
N ILE A 62 0.72 -4.47 -3.69
CA ILE A 62 -0.53 -4.48 -2.92
C ILE A 62 -1.50 -3.43 -3.46
N GLY A 63 -1.01 -2.22 -3.76
CA GLY A 63 -1.81 -1.14 -4.32
C GLY A 63 -2.43 -1.50 -5.67
N VAL A 64 -1.65 -2.09 -6.57
CA VAL A 64 -2.15 -2.56 -7.88
C VAL A 64 -3.23 -3.63 -7.72
N ILE A 65 -2.98 -4.64 -6.87
CA ILE A 65 -3.96 -5.73 -6.63
C ILE A 65 -5.25 -5.18 -6.05
N PHE A 66 -5.16 -4.29 -5.06
CA PHE A 66 -6.32 -3.72 -4.39
C PHE A 66 -7.14 -2.84 -5.34
N LEU A 67 -6.49 -1.93 -6.07
CA LEU A 67 -7.17 -1.08 -7.03
C LEU A 67 -7.79 -1.89 -8.18
N GLY A 68 -7.04 -2.87 -8.70
CA GLY A 68 -7.54 -3.78 -9.74
C GLY A 68 -8.75 -4.57 -9.28
N GLY A 69 -8.75 -5.05 -8.02
CA GLY A 69 -9.91 -5.71 -7.41
C GLY A 69 -11.12 -4.80 -7.31
N ILE A 70 -10.95 -3.54 -6.89
CA ILE A 70 -12.04 -2.55 -6.85
C ILE A 70 -12.61 -2.32 -8.25
N ILE A 71 -11.77 -2.09 -9.25
CA ILE A 71 -12.21 -1.86 -10.64
C ILE A 71 -12.96 -3.10 -11.16
N PHE A 72 -12.46 -4.30 -10.90
CA PHE A 72 -13.10 -5.54 -11.31
C PHE A 72 -14.50 -5.69 -10.69
N LEU A 73 -14.63 -5.43 -9.39
CA LEU A 73 -15.93 -5.44 -8.71
C LEU A 73 -16.87 -4.38 -9.26
N LEU A 74 -16.37 -3.16 -9.51
CA LEU A 74 -17.18 -2.11 -10.14
C LEU A 74 -17.73 -2.57 -11.48
N VAL A 75 -16.90 -3.12 -12.36
CA VAL A 75 -17.34 -3.64 -13.66
C VAL A 75 -18.44 -4.69 -13.50
N ILE A 76 -18.32 -5.63 -12.55
CA ILE A 76 -19.34 -6.66 -12.32
C ILE A 76 -20.66 -6.06 -11.84
N PHE A 77 -20.62 -5.08 -10.94
CA PHE A 77 -21.83 -4.55 -10.31
C PHE A 77 -22.46 -3.36 -11.07
N THR A 78 -21.76 -2.78 -12.04
CA THR A 78 -22.29 -1.71 -12.89
C THR A 78 -22.61 -2.14 -14.32
N THR A 79 -22.32 -3.39 -14.69
CA THR A 79 -22.76 -4.02 -15.95
C THR A 79 -24.04 -4.83 -15.69
#